data_AF-A0AAW1UKT2-F1
#
_entry.id   AF-A0AAW1UKT2-F1
#
_cell.length_a   1.000
_cell.length_b   1.000
_cell.length_c   1.000
_cell.angle_alpha   90.00
_cell.angle_beta   90.00
_cell.angle_gamma   90.00
#
_symmetry.space_group_name_H-M   'P 1'
#
loop_
_entity.id
_entity.type
_entity.pdbx_description
1 polymer ?
#
loop_
_entity_poly.entity_id
_entity_poly.type
_entity_poly.pdbx_seq_one_letter_code
_entity_poly.pdbx_strand_id
1 'polypeptide(L)'
;MAKRMATKVYRLFRNLGLVGYSSKKNIFGIHPLVISTAYITLSIGCCYILRRAVKSLLNDNVFRDIILEFITTIEMCICFFELIIVTENWGIIAYAISLFLLTIFWDNIWSDASACPYTLLEEVIEGQREYSNAALRICGQIAGALVTFSFVQLFWAMELVYTHKGKAFEDCTADLQVPMCMGAFIEAVGTCLCRLISRALGYTENKFSSIINALCSTIIVVAAFDTTGGYFNPALATSLKLGCEGNTFMEHFVTYWAGAIIGSVAAYYIFQSQKVQEYMEKVKPKTE
;
A
#
# COMPACT_ATOMS: atom_id res chain seq x y z
N MET A 1 17.68 -12.07 -10.76
CA MET A 1 18.86 -11.33 -10.25
C MET A 1 18.77 -11.09 -8.75
N ALA A 2 17.63 -10.61 -8.23
CA ALA A 2 17.38 -10.36 -6.80
C ALA A 2 17.57 -11.60 -5.89
N LYS A 3 16.94 -12.74 -6.20
CA LYS A 3 17.16 -14.02 -5.46
C LYS A 3 18.65 -14.36 -5.30
N ARG A 4 19.46 -14.22 -6.36
CA ARG A 4 20.92 -14.49 -6.34
C ARG A 4 21.69 -13.51 -5.46
N MET A 5 21.29 -12.24 -5.44
CA MET A 5 21.88 -11.22 -4.56
C MET A 5 21.52 -11.48 -3.09
N ALA A 6 20.24 -11.75 -2.80
CA ALA A 6 19.77 -12.14 -1.48
C ALA A 6 20.49 -13.38 -0.94
N THR A 7 20.71 -14.41 -1.78
CA THR A 7 21.48 -15.60 -1.38
C THR A 7 22.94 -15.26 -1.04
N LYS A 8 23.60 -14.38 -1.80
CA LYS A 8 24.98 -13.96 -1.52
C LYS A 8 25.07 -13.18 -0.21
N VAL A 9 24.16 -12.24 -0.01
CA VAL A 9 24.03 -11.45 1.21
C VAL A 9 23.79 -12.36 2.41
N TYR A 10 22.81 -13.27 2.33
CA TYR A 10 22.55 -14.26 3.39
C TYR A 10 23.79 -15.07 3.76
N ARG A 11 24.52 -15.62 2.76
CA ARG A 11 25.75 -16.38 3.02
C ARG A 11 26.82 -15.54 3.70
N LEU A 12 26.98 -14.27 3.29
CA LEU A 12 27.92 -13.35 3.92
C LEU A 12 27.57 -13.10 5.39
N PHE A 13 26.32 -12.71 5.68
CA PHE A 13 25.87 -12.43 7.04
C PHE A 13 25.88 -13.68 7.94
N ARG A 14 25.55 -14.84 7.39
CA ARG A 14 25.64 -16.13 8.10
C ARG A 14 27.09 -16.50 8.42
N ASN A 15 28.02 -16.29 7.49
CA ASN A 15 29.45 -16.51 7.73
C ASN A 15 30.02 -15.55 8.78
N LEU A 16 29.47 -14.34 8.88
CA LEU A 16 29.81 -13.36 9.92
C LEU A 16 29.16 -13.66 11.28
N GLY A 17 28.34 -14.71 11.41
CA GLY A 17 27.61 -15.04 12.64
C GLY A 17 26.52 -14.04 13.03
N LEU A 18 26.20 -13.09 12.15
CA LEU A 18 25.16 -12.06 12.36
C LEU A 18 23.75 -12.61 12.12
N VAL A 19 23.64 -13.71 11.38
CA VAL A 19 22.38 -14.32 10.96
C VAL A 19 22.45 -15.84 11.15
N GLY A 20 21.45 -16.42 11.82
CA GLY A 20 21.35 -17.86 12.06
C GLY A 20 20.26 -18.23 13.06
N TYR A 21 19.39 -19.16 12.70
CA TYR A 21 18.26 -19.58 13.52
C TYR A 21 18.68 -20.52 14.66
N SER A 22 18.42 -20.13 15.92
CA SER A 22 18.45 -21.02 17.09
C SER A 22 17.01 -21.38 17.50
N SER A 23 16.69 -22.67 17.64
CA SER A 23 15.32 -23.13 17.90
C SER A 23 14.78 -22.78 19.29
N LYS A 24 15.57 -22.12 20.14
CA LYS A 24 15.15 -21.65 21.46
C LYS A 24 15.42 -20.15 21.57
N LYS A 25 14.34 -19.39 21.37
CA LYS A 25 14.28 -17.92 21.35
C LYS A 25 14.94 -17.33 20.10
N ASN A 26 14.16 -16.46 19.44
CA ASN A 26 14.50 -15.66 18.26
C ASN A 26 15.89 -15.03 18.43
N ILE A 27 16.54 -14.62 17.34
CA ILE A 27 17.97 -14.25 17.23
C ILE A 27 18.55 -13.31 18.34
N PHE A 28 17.74 -12.68 19.20
CA PHE A 28 18.17 -11.98 20.44
C PHE A 28 17.21 -12.10 21.65
N GLY A 29 16.25 -13.05 21.65
CA GLY A 29 15.16 -13.10 22.64
C GLY A 29 14.10 -12.00 22.46
N ILE A 30 14.19 -11.21 21.38
CA ILE A 30 13.26 -10.13 21.03
C ILE A 30 11.98 -10.75 20.45
N HIS A 31 10.82 -10.23 20.87
CA HIS A 31 9.52 -10.68 20.39
C HIS A 31 9.36 -10.39 18.87
N PRO A 32 8.86 -11.32 18.04
CA PRO A 32 8.83 -11.14 16.59
C PRO A 32 8.06 -9.90 16.12
N LEU A 33 6.99 -9.52 16.83
CA LEU A 33 6.24 -8.30 16.55
C LEU A 33 7.11 -7.04 16.67
N VAL A 34 8.06 -7.03 17.62
CA VAL A 34 9.00 -5.92 17.78
C VAL A 34 9.93 -5.83 16.56
N ILE A 35 10.31 -6.97 15.98
CA ILE A 35 11.16 -7.01 14.79
C ILE A 35 10.38 -6.47 13.58
N SER A 36 9.13 -6.92 13.38
CA SER A 36 8.27 -6.42 12.31
C SER A 36 7.95 -4.92 12.45
N THR A 37 7.62 -4.47 13.67
CA THR A 37 7.39 -3.04 13.94
C THR A 37 8.67 -2.22 13.74
N ALA A 38 9.83 -2.72 14.15
CA ALA A 38 11.11 -2.05 13.93
C ALA A 38 11.44 -1.97 12.43
N TYR A 39 11.14 -3.01 11.66
CA TYR A 39 11.34 -3.01 10.21
C TYR A 39 10.43 -2.00 9.50
N ILE A 40 9.14 -1.97 9.84
CA ILE A 40 8.18 -0.97 9.34
C ILE A 40 8.66 0.44 9.68
N THR A 41 8.99 0.69 10.95
CA THR A 41 9.40 2.02 11.43
C THR A 41 10.72 2.48 10.79
N LEU A 42 11.69 1.58 10.66
CA LEU A 42 12.97 1.89 10.00
C LEU A 42 12.76 2.20 8.52
N SER A 43 11.94 1.41 7.82
CA SER A 43 11.65 1.60 6.40
C SER A 43 10.97 2.94 6.14
N ILE A 44 9.98 3.28 6.98
CA ILE A 44 9.32 4.59 6.98
C ILE A 44 10.34 5.70 7.26
N GLY A 45 11.19 5.55 8.28
CA GLY A 45 12.22 6.56 8.62
C GLY A 45 13.19 6.82 7.47
N CYS A 46 13.67 5.77 6.81
CA CYS A 46 14.52 5.87 5.63
C CYS A 46 13.80 6.58 4.47
N CYS A 47 12.57 6.19 4.16
CA CYS A 47 11.78 6.79 3.08
C CYS A 47 11.42 8.25 3.39
N TYR A 48 11.13 8.59 4.64
CA TYR A 48 10.92 9.97 5.09
C TYR A 48 12.17 10.84 4.87
N ILE A 49 13.35 10.36 5.28
CA ILE A 49 14.62 11.07 5.06
C ILE A 49 14.89 11.25 3.56
N LEU A 50 14.68 10.21 2.75
CA LEU A 50 14.86 10.27 1.30
C LEU A 50 13.91 11.28 0.65
N ARG A 51 12.62 11.29 1.02
CA ARG A 51 11.66 12.28 0.51
C ARG A 51 12.06 13.70 0.89
N ARG A 52 12.51 13.92 2.12
CA ARG A 52 13.00 15.23 2.57
C ARG A 52 14.25 15.67 1.82
N ALA A 53 15.19 14.75 1.57
CA ALA A 53 16.37 15.02 0.76
C ALA A 53 15.98 15.38 -0.67
N VAL A 54 15.05 14.65 -1.29
CA VAL A 54 14.53 14.94 -2.64
C VAL A 54 13.90 16.32 -2.71
N LYS A 55 13.02 16.67 -1.74
CA LYS A 55 12.42 18.01 -1.66
C LYS A 55 13.45 19.12 -1.46
N SER A 56 14.57 18.82 -0.80
CA SER A 56 15.65 19.79 -0.54
C SER A 56 16.64 19.93 -1.70
N LEU A 57 16.85 18.89 -2.49
CA LEU A 57 17.87 18.83 -3.54
C LEU A 57 17.32 19.11 -4.94
N LEU A 58 16.03 18.85 -5.16
CA LEU A 58 15.39 19.01 -6.47
C LEU A 58 14.41 20.19 -6.46
N ASN A 59 14.40 20.93 -7.57
CA ASN A 59 13.42 21.98 -7.82
C ASN A 59 12.01 21.39 -7.92
N ASP A 60 11.02 22.22 -7.63
CA ASP A 60 9.61 21.87 -7.75
C ASP A 60 9.22 21.67 -9.23
N ASN A 61 9.17 20.41 -9.66
CA ASN A 61 8.87 20.03 -11.03
C ASN A 61 8.37 18.58 -11.09
N VAL A 62 7.90 18.18 -12.27
CA VAL A 62 7.34 16.84 -12.53
C VAL A 62 8.34 15.72 -12.18
N PHE A 63 9.63 15.94 -12.41
CA PHE A 63 10.65 14.94 -12.09
C PHE A 63 10.78 14.70 -10.58
N ARG A 64 10.74 15.77 -9.76
CA ARG A 64 10.69 15.66 -8.30
C ARG A 64 9.47 14.85 -7.86
N ASP A 65 8.30 15.13 -8.42
CA ASP A 65 7.06 14.44 -8.04
C ASP A 65 7.08 12.95 -8.41
N ILE A 66 7.64 12.59 -9.58
CA ILE A 66 7.81 11.18 -9.97
C ILE A 66 8.67 10.44 -8.92
N ILE A 67 9.75 11.06 -8.44
CA ILE A 67 10.62 10.45 -7.42
C ILE A 67 9.89 10.34 -6.09
N LEU A 68 9.10 11.35 -5.70
CA LEU A 68 8.32 11.32 -4.47
C LEU A 68 7.25 10.22 -4.51
N GLU A 69 6.55 10.04 -5.63
CA GLU A 69 5.60 8.95 -5.86
C GLU A 69 6.30 7.58 -5.84
N PHE A 70 7.48 7.47 -6.45
CA PHE A 70 8.30 6.26 -6.41
C PHE A 70 8.68 5.85 -4.98
N ILE A 71 9.22 6.79 -4.17
CA ILE A 71 9.63 6.50 -2.78
C ILE A 71 8.42 6.19 -1.91
N THR A 72 7.32 6.93 -2.06
CA THR A 72 6.09 6.72 -1.27
C THR A 72 5.47 5.36 -1.59
N THR A 73 5.52 4.93 -2.86
CA THR A 73 5.04 3.60 -3.25
C THR A 73 5.92 2.48 -2.67
N ILE A 74 7.24 2.67 -2.64
CA ILE A 74 8.15 1.74 -1.95
C ILE A 74 7.83 1.64 -0.46
N GLU A 75 7.69 2.78 0.22
CA GLU A 75 7.36 2.84 1.65
C GLU A 75 6.07 2.05 1.95
N MET A 76 5.00 2.31 1.20
CA MET A 76 3.73 1.61 1.33
C MET A 76 3.91 0.10 1.12
N CYS A 77 4.50 -0.30 -0.01
CA CYS A 77 4.61 -1.70 -0.37
C CYS A 77 5.48 -2.50 0.61
N ILE A 78 6.58 -1.91 1.11
CA ILE A 78 7.41 -2.54 2.16
C ILE A 78 6.58 -2.82 3.42
N CYS A 79 5.78 -1.83 3.85
CA CYS A 79 4.94 -1.99 5.04
C CYS A 79 3.92 -3.11 4.83
N PHE A 80 3.30 -3.21 3.65
CA PHE A 80 2.35 -4.29 3.35
C PHE A 80 2.99 -5.68 3.26
N PHE A 81 4.20 -5.80 2.72
CA PHE A 81 4.95 -7.06 2.80
C PHE A 81 5.14 -7.49 4.26
N GLU A 82 5.52 -6.57 5.15
CA GLU A 82 5.67 -6.91 6.56
C GLU A 82 4.32 -7.15 7.27
N LEU A 83 3.24 -6.49 6.84
CA LEU A 83 1.90 -6.77 7.34
C LEU A 83 1.45 -8.21 7.02
N ILE A 84 1.91 -8.82 5.92
CA ILE A 84 1.70 -10.26 5.66
C ILE A 84 2.37 -11.09 6.77
N ILE A 85 3.60 -10.75 7.15
CA ILE A 85 4.32 -11.42 8.24
C ILE A 85 3.60 -11.23 9.58
N VAL A 86 3.05 -10.04 9.85
CA VAL A 86 2.24 -9.78 11.03
C VAL A 86 0.99 -10.66 11.04
N THR A 87 0.32 -10.80 9.89
CA THR A 87 -0.88 -11.64 9.76
C THR A 87 -0.56 -13.12 10.00
N GLU A 88 0.54 -13.63 9.43
CA GLU A 88 0.93 -15.03 9.57
C GLU A 88 1.27 -15.43 11.03
N ASN A 89 1.73 -14.47 11.84
CA ASN A 89 2.12 -14.72 13.23
C ASN A 89 1.00 -14.43 14.25
N TRP A 90 0.14 -13.42 14.00
CA TRP A 90 -0.85 -12.93 14.97
C TRP A 90 -2.27 -12.77 14.42
N GLY A 91 -2.49 -13.14 13.17
CA GLY A 91 -3.80 -13.13 12.52
C GLY A 91 -4.30 -11.75 12.10
N ILE A 92 -5.52 -11.75 11.56
CA ILE A 92 -6.13 -10.59 10.89
C ILE A 92 -6.38 -9.39 11.82
N ILE A 93 -6.56 -9.62 13.13
CA ILE A 93 -6.77 -8.53 14.10
C ILE A 93 -5.50 -7.69 14.24
N ALA A 94 -4.32 -8.34 14.35
CA ALA A 94 -3.06 -7.63 14.42
C ALA A 94 -2.78 -6.85 13.13
N TYR A 95 -3.06 -7.47 11.98
CA TYR A 95 -3.03 -6.80 10.68
C TYR A 95 -3.90 -5.55 10.65
N ALA A 96 -5.16 -5.65 11.08
CA ALA A 96 -6.11 -4.54 11.08
C ALA A 96 -5.63 -3.38 11.97
N ILE A 97 -5.13 -3.68 13.17
CA ILE A 97 -4.60 -2.65 14.08
C ILE A 97 -3.38 -1.95 13.45
N SER A 98 -2.45 -2.72 12.90
CA SER A 98 -1.25 -2.17 12.26
C SER A 98 -1.60 -1.33 11.02
N LEU A 99 -2.50 -1.82 10.15
CA LEU A 99 -2.96 -1.09 8.97
C LEU A 99 -3.68 0.20 9.33
N PHE A 100 -4.54 0.18 10.35
CA PHE A 100 -5.24 1.36 10.84
C PHE A 100 -4.26 2.45 11.30
N LEU A 101 -3.26 2.09 12.11
CA LEU A 101 -2.23 3.01 12.59
C LEU A 101 -1.37 3.55 11.44
N LEU A 102 -0.98 2.69 10.50
CA LEU A 102 -0.24 3.09 9.30
C LEU A 102 -1.03 4.06 8.43
N THR A 103 -2.33 3.82 8.25
CA THR A 103 -3.19 4.69 7.42
C THR A 103 -3.32 6.09 8.03
N ILE A 104 -3.48 6.19 9.35
CA ILE A 104 -3.44 7.49 10.06
C ILE A 104 -2.08 8.16 9.86
N PHE A 105 -1.00 7.40 10.00
CA PHE A 105 0.35 7.93 9.87
C PHE A 105 0.62 8.48 8.46
N TRP A 106 0.24 7.74 7.42
CA TRP A 106 0.45 8.12 6.02
C TRP A 106 -0.32 9.37 5.62
N ASP A 107 -1.57 9.51 6.09
CA ASP A 107 -2.40 10.70 5.88
C ASP A 107 -1.70 12.00 6.34
N ASN A 108 -0.87 11.91 7.38
CA ASN A 108 -0.15 13.07 7.93
C ASN A 108 1.20 13.36 7.25
N ILE A 109 1.79 12.41 6.52
CA ILE A 109 3.20 12.48 6.12
C ILE A 109 3.40 12.47 4.60
N TRP A 110 2.48 11.86 3.86
CA TRP A 110 2.66 11.68 2.42
C TRP A 110 2.53 12.96 1.60
N SER A 111 2.05 14.06 2.20
CA SER A 111 2.02 15.39 1.57
C SER A 111 1.33 15.28 0.20
N ASP A 112 2.00 15.62 -0.90
CA ASP A 112 1.43 15.65 -2.24
C ASP A 112 1.55 14.31 -3.00
N ALA A 113 2.17 13.29 -2.40
CA ALA A 113 2.30 11.98 -3.01
C ALA A 113 1.16 11.06 -2.56
N SER A 114 0.64 10.27 -3.49
CA SER A 114 -0.52 9.41 -3.23
C SER A 114 -0.19 7.93 -3.11
N ALA A 115 0.88 7.46 -3.79
CA ALA A 115 1.17 6.05 -4.00
C ALA A 115 -0.02 5.22 -4.53
N CYS A 116 -0.97 5.89 -5.19
CA CYS A 116 -2.20 5.28 -5.69
C CYS A 116 -2.48 5.73 -7.14
N PRO A 117 -2.59 4.81 -8.10
CA PRO A 117 -2.79 5.20 -9.50
C PRO A 117 -4.13 5.91 -9.78
N TYR A 118 -5.23 5.45 -9.19
CA TYR A 118 -6.54 6.04 -9.52
C TYR A 118 -6.72 7.44 -8.93
N THR A 119 -6.00 7.83 -7.87
CA THR A 119 -6.12 9.20 -7.33
C THR A 119 -5.56 10.22 -8.32
N LEU A 120 -4.47 9.87 -9.03
CA LEU A 120 -3.95 10.68 -10.12
C LEU A 120 -4.90 10.75 -11.32
N LEU A 121 -5.68 9.68 -11.58
CA LEU A 121 -6.72 9.70 -12.61
C LEU A 121 -7.92 10.56 -12.19
N GLU A 122 -8.30 10.54 -10.91
CA GLU A 122 -9.33 11.44 -10.37
C GLU A 122 -8.95 12.91 -10.57
N GLU A 123 -7.70 13.29 -10.28
CA GLU A 123 -7.21 14.66 -10.51
C GLU A 123 -7.28 15.07 -11.99
N VAL A 124 -7.09 14.13 -12.92
CA VAL A 124 -7.27 14.37 -14.37
C VAL A 124 -8.75 14.57 -14.70
N ILE A 125 -9.64 13.74 -14.16
CA ILE A 125 -11.09 13.85 -14.37
C ILE A 125 -11.62 15.17 -13.79
N GLU A 126 -11.06 15.62 -12.68
CA GLU A 126 -11.38 16.90 -12.03
C GLU A 126 -10.79 18.12 -12.74
N GLY A 127 -9.95 17.91 -13.76
CA GLY A 127 -9.26 18.99 -14.46
C GLY A 127 -8.15 19.67 -13.65
N GLN A 128 -7.72 19.07 -12.54
CA GLN A 128 -6.66 19.59 -11.67
C GLN A 128 -5.26 19.22 -12.19
N ARG A 129 -5.14 18.13 -12.95
CA ARG A 129 -3.86 17.68 -13.52
C ARG A 129 -4.00 17.27 -14.98
N GLU A 130 -2.95 17.54 -15.76
CA GLU A 130 -2.86 17.06 -17.14
C GLU A 130 -2.61 15.55 -17.19
N TYR A 131 -3.21 14.86 -18.16
CA TYR A 131 -3.07 13.41 -18.36
C TYR A 131 -1.60 12.95 -18.48
N SER A 132 -0.77 13.65 -19.26
CA SER A 132 0.64 13.31 -19.46
C SER A 132 1.41 13.30 -18.12
N ASN A 133 1.14 14.31 -17.29
CA ASN A 133 1.71 14.48 -15.97
C ASN A 133 1.25 13.40 -14.98
N ALA A 134 -0.02 13.01 -15.02
CA ALA A 134 -0.54 11.90 -14.22
C ALA A 134 0.10 10.57 -14.65
N ALA A 135 0.18 10.30 -15.96
CA ALA A 135 0.77 9.07 -16.50
C ALA A 135 2.23 8.88 -16.06
N LEU A 136 3.04 9.94 -16.13
CA LEU A 136 4.43 9.89 -15.67
C LEU A 136 4.57 9.55 -14.18
N ARG A 137 3.68 10.08 -13.33
CA ARG A 137 3.65 9.78 -11.88
C ARG A 137 3.20 8.35 -11.61
N ILE A 138 2.19 7.86 -12.34
CA ILE A 138 1.77 6.45 -12.30
C ILE A 138 2.92 5.53 -12.70
N CYS A 139 3.71 5.88 -13.71
CA CYS A 139 4.93 5.13 -14.05
C CYS A 139 5.93 5.10 -12.88
N GLY A 140 6.09 6.21 -12.16
CA GLY A 140 6.88 6.27 -10.92
C GLY A 140 6.36 5.32 -9.85
N GLN A 141 5.04 5.26 -9.64
CA GLN A 141 4.41 4.32 -8.70
C GLN A 141 4.64 2.87 -9.11
N ILE A 142 4.41 2.52 -10.38
CA ILE A 142 4.64 1.16 -10.90
C ILE A 142 6.12 0.77 -10.74
N ALA A 143 7.05 1.66 -11.06
CA ALA A 143 8.48 1.41 -10.89
C ALA A 143 8.83 1.15 -9.41
N GLY A 144 8.26 1.93 -8.49
CA GLY A 144 8.43 1.74 -7.04
C GLY A 144 7.90 0.37 -6.58
N ALA A 145 6.68 0.04 -6.99
CA ALA A 145 6.05 -1.26 -6.73
C ALA A 145 6.91 -2.44 -7.21
N LEU A 146 7.36 -2.42 -8.47
CA LEU A 146 8.14 -3.52 -9.06
C LEU A 146 9.51 -3.73 -8.41
N VAL A 147 10.16 -2.67 -7.95
CA VAL A 147 11.47 -2.76 -7.29
C VAL A 147 11.33 -3.21 -5.83
N THR A 148 10.20 -2.93 -5.17
CA THR A 148 10.00 -3.16 -3.73
C THR A 148 10.29 -4.61 -3.32
N PHE A 149 9.80 -5.59 -4.07
CA PHE A 149 10.01 -7.00 -3.72
C PHE A 149 11.50 -7.36 -3.63
N SER A 150 12.34 -6.78 -4.50
CA SER A 150 13.79 -7.03 -4.46
C SER A 150 14.43 -6.50 -3.17
N PHE A 151 13.94 -5.37 -2.65
CA PHE A 151 14.41 -4.84 -1.37
C PHE A 151 13.95 -5.71 -0.20
N VAL A 152 12.67 -6.07 -0.17
CA VAL A 152 12.10 -6.93 0.88
C VAL A 152 12.80 -8.29 0.94
N GLN A 153 13.12 -8.89 -0.21
CA GLN A 153 13.87 -10.14 -0.27
C GLN A 153 15.23 -10.06 0.44
N LEU A 154 15.92 -8.92 0.41
CA LEU A 154 17.19 -8.75 1.14
C LEU A 154 16.97 -8.78 2.64
N PHE A 155 15.89 -8.14 3.11
CA PHE A 155 15.56 -8.09 4.52
C PHE A 155 15.07 -9.44 5.06
N TRP A 156 14.15 -10.08 4.34
CA TRP A 156 13.68 -11.42 4.70
C TRP A 156 14.77 -12.47 4.60
N ALA A 157 15.74 -12.31 3.69
CA ALA A 157 16.88 -13.20 3.62
C ALA A 157 17.75 -13.16 4.88
N MET A 158 17.66 -12.14 5.73
CA MET A 158 18.32 -12.14 7.04
C MET A 158 17.64 -13.02 8.08
N GLU A 159 16.48 -13.62 7.78
CA GLU A 159 15.76 -14.60 8.62
C GLU A 159 15.61 -14.20 10.10
N LEU A 160 15.40 -12.89 10.37
CA LEU A 160 15.37 -12.33 11.74
C LEU A 160 14.20 -12.86 12.59
N VAL A 161 13.13 -13.31 11.94
CA VAL A 161 11.93 -13.91 12.53
C VAL A 161 11.72 -15.30 11.94
N TYR A 162 11.09 -16.21 12.70
CA TYR A 162 10.76 -17.56 12.22
C TYR A 162 9.99 -17.56 10.88
N THR A 163 9.02 -16.66 10.71
CA THR A 163 8.26 -16.50 9.46
C THR A 163 9.05 -15.88 8.31
N HIS A 164 10.23 -15.30 8.55
CA HIS A 164 11.14 -14.90 7.46
C HIS A 164 11.92 -16.08 6.89
N LYS A 165 11.98 -17.20 7.62
CA LYS A 165 12.78 -18.36 7.23
C LYS A 165 12.31 -18.89 5.88
N GLY A 166 13.20 -18.89 4.89
CA GLY A 166 12.88 -19.30 3.51
C GLY A 166 11.93 -18.37 2.75
N LYS A 167 11.26 -17.40 3.40
CA LYS A 167 10.25 -16.52 2.78
C LYS A 167 10.80 -15.70 1.61
N ALA A 168 12.05 -15.25 1.72
CA ALA A 168 12.72 -14.52 0.65
C ALA A 168 12.90 -15.33 -0.65
N PHE A 169 12.86 -16.66 -0.56
CA PHE A 169 13.13 -17.57 -1.66
C PHE A 169 11.90 -18.35 -2.14
N GLU A 170 10.86 -18.38 -1.31
CA GLU A 170 9.55 -18.97 -1.61
C GLU A 170 8.92 -18.32 -2.84
N ASP A 171 8.17 -19.11 -3.60
CA ASP A 171 7.36 -18.61 -4.70
C ASP A 171 6.03 -18.09 -4.15
N CYS A 172 5.60 -16.92 -4.62
CA CYS A 172 4.40 -16.28 -4.10
C CYS A 172 3.13 -16.87 -4.72
N THR A 173 2.07 -16.91 -3.93
CA THR A 173 0.72 -17.27 -4.38
C THR A 173 -0.16 -16.02 -4.48
N ALA A 174 -1.10 -16.03 -5.43
CA ALA A 174 -2.10 -15.00 -5.60
C ALA A 174 -3.16 -15.06 -4.48
N ASP A 175 -3.72 -13.91 -4.10
CA ASP A 175 -4.75 -13.81 -3.05
C ASP A 175 -6.18 -13.80 -3.61
N LEU A 176 -6.35 -13.81 -4.93
CA LEU A 176 -7.67 -13.87 -5.54
C LEU A 176 -8.26 -15.27 -5.35
N GLN A 177 -9.18 -15.41 -4.40
CA GLN A 177 -9.88 -16.65 -4.07
C GLN A 177 -11.26 -16.75 -4.74
N VAL A 178 -11.64 -15.77 -5.55
CA VAL A 178 -12.94 -15.67 -6.23
C VAL A 178 -12.75 -15.50 -7.74
N PRO A 179 -13.77 -15.79 -8.57
CA PRO A 179 -13.68 -15.56 -10.01
C PRO A 179 -13.32 -14.11 -10.34
N MET A 180 -12.50 -13.91 -11.38
CA MET A 180 -11.99 -12.60 -11.82
C MET A 180 -13.03 -11.48 -11.83
N CYS A 181 -14.20 -11.69 -12.46
CA CYS A 181 -15.23 -10.64 -12.54
C CYS A 181 -15.83 -10.30 -11.16
N MET A 182 -15.96 -11.30 -10.28
CA MET A 182 -16.40 -11.08 -8.90
C MET A 182 -15.33 -10.33 -8.11
N GLY A 183 -14.05 -10.68 -8.28
CA GLY A 183 -12.94 -9.97 -7.65
C GLY A 183 -12.87 -8.51 -8.11
N ALA A 184 -12.98 -8.26 -9.41
CA ALA A 184 -13.05 -6.91 -9.97
C ALA A 184 -14.23 -6.11 -9.40
N PHE A 185 -15.39 -6.75 -9.21
CA PHE A 185 -16.55 -6.13 -8.59
C PHE A 185 -16.31 -5.79 -7.11
N ILE A 186 -15.70 -6.69 -6.34
CA ILE A 186 -15.34 -6.45 -4.93
C ILE A 186 -14.36 -5.28 -4.82
N GLU A 187 -13.30 -5.28 -5.63
CA GLU A 187 -12.32 -4.18 -5.71
C GLU A 187 -12.98 -2.85 -6.11
N ALA A 188 -13.89 -2.86 -7.09
CA ALA A 188 -14.63 -1.66 -7.49
C ALA A 188 -15.53 -1.12 -6.38
N VAL A 189 -16.31 -1.98 -5.71
CA VAL A 189 -17.19 -1.56 -4.62
C VAL A 189 -16.38 -1.04 -3.43
N GLY A 190 -15.32 -1.76 -3.03
CA GLY A 190 -14.46 -1.35 -1.92
C GLY A 190 -13.76 -0.01 -2.19
N THR A 191 -13.14 0.16 -3.37
CA THR A 191 -12.57 1.45 -3.76
C THR A 191 -13.62 2.54 -3.80
N CYS A 192 -14.81 2.29 -4.36
CA CYS A 192 -15.89 3.27 -4.42
C CYS A 192 -16.30 3.76 -3.02
N LEU A 193 -16.52 2.84 -2.08
CA LEU A 193 -16.87 3.16 -0.70
C LEU A 193 -15.77 3.97 0.00
N CYS A 194 -14.50 3.53 -0.10
CA CYS A 194 -13.37 4.26 0.47
C CYS A 194 -13.31 5.70 -0.08
N ARG A 195 -13.49 5.88 -1.40
CA ARG A 195 -13.44 7.21 -2.03
C ARG A 195 -14.62 8.10 -1.65
N LEU A 196 -15.83 7.56 -1.57
CA LEU A 196 -17.01 8.32 -1.11
C LEU A 196 -16.82 8.80 0.34
N ILE A 197 -16.33 7.92 1.22
CA ILE A 197 -16.05 8.26 2.62
C ILE A 197 -14.98 9.34 2.71
N SER A 198 -13.84 9.17 2.01
CA SER A 198 -12.77 10.17 1.99
C SER A 198 -13.27 11.54 1.50
N ARG A 199 -14.08 11.58 0.42
CA ARG A 199 -14.62 12.83 -0.13
C ARG A 199 -15.64 13.50 0.81
N ALA A 200 -16.53 12.72 1.41
CA ALA A 200 -17.50 13.24 2.37
C ALA A 200 -16.84 13.83 3.63
N LEU A 201 -15.81 13.15 4.15
CA LEU A 201 -15.03 13.63 5.29
C LEU A 201 -14.22 14.87 4.94
N GLY A 202 -13.57 14.89 3.76
CA GLY A 202 -12.86 16.07 3.27
C GLY A 202 -13.77 17.30 3.11
N TYR A 203 -15.03 17.10 2.70
CA TYR A 203 -16.00 18.19 2.54
C TYR A 203 -16.53 18.75 3.88
N THR A 204 -16.57 17.94 4.94
CA THR A 204 -17.11 18.33 6.24
C THR A 204 -16.07 18.94 7.19
N GLU A 205 -14.79 19.00 6.79
CA GLU A 205 -13.67 19.57 7.57
C GLU A 205 -13.58 19.08 9.03
N ASN A 206 -14.04 17.85 9.30
CA ASN A 206 -14.06 17.31 10.66
C ASN A 206 -12.63 17.02 11.14
N LYS A 207 -12.29 17.43 12.37
CA LYS A 207 -10.98 17.16 13.01
C LYS A 207 -10.66 15.67 13.15
N PHE A 208 -11.66 14.81 13.15
CA PHE A 208 -11.50 13.34 13.23
C PHE A 208 -11.55 12.64 11.86
N SER A 209 -11.60 13.39 10.75
CA SER A 209 -11.72 12.84 9.40
C SER A 209 -10.65 11.80 9.08
N SER A 210 -9.39 12.07 9.44
CA SER A 210 -8.28 11.14 9.24
C SER A 210 -8.52 9.79 9.93
N ILE A 211 -8.91 9.83 11.21
CA ILE A 211 -9.15 8.63 12.02
C ILE A 211 -10.34 7.84 11.50
N ILE A 212 -11.45 8.51 11.18
CA ILE A 212 -12.66 7.86 10.65
C ILE A 212 -12.36 7.24 9.28
N ASN A 213 -11.68 7.97 8.40
CA ASN A 213 -11.30 7.47 7.08
C ASN A 213 -10.40 6.23 7.18
N ALA A 214 -9.40 6.27 8.06
CA ALA A 214 -8.50 5.14 8.31
C ALA A 214 -9.26 3.93 8.86
N LEU A 215 -10.18 4.13 9.80
CA LEU A 215 -11.00 3.06 10.38
C LEU A 215 -11.88 2.41 9.32
N CYS A 216 -12.64 3.20 8.58
CA CYS A 216 -13.53 2.71 7.53
C CYS A 216 -12.75 1.96 6.44
N SER A 217 -11.63 2.53 5.98
CA SER A 217 -10.77 1.89 4.97
C SER A 217 -10.24 0.55 5.47
N THR A 218 -9.78 0.49 6.72
CA THR A 218 -9.30 -0.75 7.35
C THR A 218 -10.40 -1.80 7.42
N ILE A 219 -11.62 -1.43 7.81
CA ILE A 219 -12.76 -2.35 7.86
C ILE A 219 -13.07 -2.92 6.47
N ILE A 220 -13.06 -2.07 5.44
CA ILE A 220 -13.33 -2.49 4.06
C ILE A 220 -12.23 -3.43 3.54
N VAL A 221 -10.95 -3.15 3.85
CA VAL A 221 -9.80 -4.06 3.55
C VAL A 221 -9.97 -5.41 4.23
N VAL A 222 -10.25 -5.42 5.53
CA VAL A 222 -10.44 -6.67 6.29
C VAL A 222 -11.65 -7.47 5.76
N ALA A 223 -12.73 -6.80 5.36
CA ALA A 223 -13.90 -7.45 4.79
C ALA A 223 -13.63 -8.16 3.45
N ALA A 224 -12.67 -7.65 2.66
CA ALA A 224 -12.29 -8.24 1.38
C ALA A 224 -11.05 -9.15 1.45
N PHE A 225 -10.42 -9.26 2.62
CA PHE A 225 -9.12 -9.92 2.82
C PHE A 225 -9.07 -11.33 2.25
N ASP A 226 -10.01 -12.20 2.64
CA ASP A 226 -10.05 -13.61 2.21
C ASP A 226 -10.56 -13.82 0.77
N THR A 227 -10.93 -12.76 0.05
CA THR A 227 -11.47 -12.86 -1.32
C THR A 227 -10.52 -12.35 -2.39
N THR A 228 -10.01 -11.13 -2.23
CA THR A 228 -9.15 -10.46 -3.21
C THR A 228 -7.82 -10.03 -2.59
N GLY A 229 -7.65 -10.17 -1.28
CA GLY A 229 -6.63 -9.49 -0.49
C GLY A 229 -7.06 -8.09 -0.03
N GLY A 230 -8.14 -7.54 -0.58
CA GLY A 230 -8.66 -6.21 -0.23
C GLY A 230 -7.65 -5.11 -0.53
N TYR A 231 -7.03 -5.14 -1.71
CA TYR A 231 -5.91 -4.24 -2.00
C TYR A 231 -6.37 -2.81 -2.25
N PHE A 232 -7.44 -2.64 -3.03
CA PHE A 232 -8.02 -1.34 -3.41
C PHE A 232 -6.99 -0.31 -3.87
N ASN A 233 -5.84 -0.75 -4.39
CA ASN A 233 -4.76 0.07 -4.89
C ASN A 233 -4.00 -0.74 -5.96
N PRO A 234 -4.06 -0.33 -7.24
CA PRO A 234 -3.44 -1.09 -8.31
C PRO A 234 -1.91 -1.24 -8.20
N ALA A 235 -1.20 -0.21 -7.70
CA ALA A 235 0.25 -0.28 -7.52
C ALA A 235 0.63 -1.25 -6.39
N LEU A 236 -0.14 -1.23 -5.28
CA LEU A 236 0.05 -2.16 -4.17
C LEU A 236 -0.17 -3.61 -4.59
N ALA A 237 -1.31 -3.91 -5.23
CA ALA A 237 -1.61 -5.26 -5.72
C ALA A 237 -0.51 -5.74 -6.68
N THR A 238 -0.06 -4.84 -7.57
CA THR A 238 1.04 -5.13 -8.51
C THR A 238 2.34 -5.49 -7.80
N SER A 239 2.71 -4.76 -6.75
CA SER A 239 3.91 -5.06 -5.96
C SER A 239 3.85 -6.44 -5.30
N LEU A 240 2.71 -6.79 -4.70
CA LEU A 240 2.60 -7.97 -3.85
C LEU A 240 2.27 -9.25 -4.63
N LYS A 241 1.52 -9.15 -5.73
CA LYS A 241 0.84 -10.31 -6.34
C LYS A 241 1.02 -10.47 -7.85
N LEU A 242 1.58 -9.48 -8.57
CA LEU A 242 1.75 -9.61 -10.02
C LEU A 242 2.70 -10.76 -10.38
N GLY A 243 2.20 -11.74 -11.13
CA GLY A 243 3.00 -12.90 -11.57
C GLY A 243 3.17 -13.99 -10.52
N CYS A 244 2.45 -13.91 -9.39
CA CYS A 244 2.36 -15.00 -8.43
C CYS A 244 1.52 -16.15 -8.97
N GLU A 245 1.78 -17.36 -8.47
CA GLU A 245 1.05 -18.57 -8.87
C GLU A 245 -0.43 -18.48 -8.46
N GLY A 246 -1.33 -18.92 -9.33
CA GLY A 246 -2.78 -18.96 -9.07
C GLY A 246 -3.59 -17.99 -9.94
N ASN A 247 -2.98 -16.92 -10.45
CA ASN A 247 -3.64 -15.96 -11.34
C ASN A 247 -2.82 -15.69 -12.61
N THR A 248 -3.52 -15.48 -13.72
CA THR A 248 -2.95 -14.92 -14.94
C THR A 248 -2.72 -13.40 -14.81
N PHE A 249 -1.87 -12.84 -15.67
CA PHE A 249 -1.71 -11.39 -15.78
C PHE A 249 -3.03 -10.68 -16.07
N MET A 250 -3.89 -11.26 -16.92
CA MET A 250 -5.17 -10.67 -17.26
C MET A 250 -6.10 -10.61 -16.04
N GLU A 251 -6.17 -11.69 -15.27
CA GLU A 251 -6.96 -11.72 -14.02
C GLU A 251 -6.48 -10.66 -13.03
N HIS A 252 -5.16 -10.47 -12.92
CA HIS A 252 -4.57 -9.42 -12.10
C HIS A 252 -5.01 -8.01 -12.52
N PHE A 253 -4.82 -7.66 -13.80
CA PHE A 253 -5.14 -6.32 -14.29
C PHE A 253 -6.66 -6.04 -14.28
N VAL A 254 -7.49 -7.02 -14.65
CA VAL A 254 -8.95 -6.84 -14.61
C VAL A 254 -9.43 -6.65 -13.17
N THR A 255 -8.95 -7.46 -12.23
CA THR A 255 -9.38 -7.40 -10.83
C THR A 255 -8.89 -6.13 -10.14
N TYR A 256 -7.57 -5.90 -10.14
CA TYR A 256 -6.96 -4.89 -9.26
C TYR A 256 -6.75 -3.52 -9.92
N TRP A 257 -6.68 -3.46 -11.26
CA TRP A 257 -6.59 -2.19 -11.97
C TRP A 257 -7.96 -1.72 -12.44
N ALA A 258 -8.63 -2.49 -13.29
CA ALA A 258 -9.91 -2.08 -13.84
C ALA A 258 -10.98 -1.93 -12.75
N GLY A 259 -11.07 -2.89 -11.82
CA GLY A 259 -11.97 -2.82 -10.66
C GLY A 259 -11.78 -1.52 -9.86
N ALA A 260 -10.58 -1.29 -9.34
CA ALA A 260 -10.29 -0.10 -8.53
C ALA A 260 -10.49 1.23 -9.29
N ILE A 261 -10.08 1.31 -10.56
CA ILE A 261 -10.30 2.52 -11.39
C ILE A 261 -11.79 2.76 -11.60
N ILE A 262 -12.57 1.74 -11.95
CA ILE A 262 -14.03 1.85 -12.12
C ILE A 262 -14.68 2.32 -10.81
N GLY A 263 -14.27 1.73 -9.67
CA GLY A 263 -14.76 2.11 -8.34
C GLY A 263 -14.50 3.58 -8.01
N SER A 264 -13.27 4.04 -8.26
CA SER A 264 -12.85 5.44 -8.05
C SER A 264 -13.63 6.42 -8.94
N VAL A 265 -13.76 6.11 -10.24
CA VAL A 265 -14.54 6.92 -11.19
C VAL A 265 -16.03 6.96 -10.80
N ALA A 266 -16.60 5.82 -10.42
CA ALA A 266 -17.98 5.75 -9.94
C ALA A 266 -18.18 6.61 -8.69
N ALA A 267 -17.27 6.55 -7.72
CA ALA A 267 -17.33 7.39 -6.53
C ALA A 267 -17.32 8.89 -6.86
N TYR A 268 -16.49 9.31 -7.82
CA TYR A 268 -16.47 10.70 -8.28
C TYR A 268 -17.85 11.13 -8.82
N TYR A 269 -18.43 10.39 -9.77
CA TYR A 269 -19.72 10.77 -10.36
C TYR A 269 -20.89 10.65 -9.37
N ILE A 270 -20.87 9.67 -8.47
CA ILE A 270 -21.86 9.55 -7.40
C ILE A 270 -21.76 10.78 -6.49
N PHE A 271 -20.55 11.16 -6.09
CA PHE A 271 -20.33 12.32 -5.24
C PHE A 271 -20.80 13.62 -5.91
N GLN A 272 -20.55 13.79 -7.21
CA GLN A 272 -20.99 14.94 -7.99
C GLN A 272 -22.49 14.97 -8.32
N SER A 273 -23.22 13.89 -8.02
CA SER A 273 -24.66 13.86 -8.28
C SER A 273 -25.40 14.89 -7.43
N GLN A 274 -26.42 15.52 -8.01
CA GLN A 274 -27.20 16.59 -7.37
C GLN A 274 -27.71 16.19 -5.97
N LYS A 275 -28.23 14.97 -5.82
CA LYS A 275 -28.76 14.47 -4.54
C LYS A 275 -27.69 14.41 -3.45
N VAL A 276 -26.47 13.97 -3.80
CA VAL A 276 -25.37 13.88 -2.85
C VAL A 276 -24.87 15.28 -2.52
N GLN A 277 -24.68 16.16 -3.51
CA GLN A 277 -24.27 17.55 -3.27
C GLN A 277 -25.26 18.30 -2.37
N GLU A 278 -26.57 18.20 -2.63
CA GLU A 278 -27.62 18.79 -1.78
C GLU A 278 -27.60 18.25 -0.34
N TYR A 279 -27.25 16.97 -0.16
CA TYR A 279 -27.08 16.40 1.17
C TYR A 279 -25.82 16.93 1.86
N MET A 280 -24.70 16.98 1.14
CA MET A 280 -23.43 17.48 1.66
C MET A 280 -23.53 18.94 2.09
N GLU A 281 -24.23 19.79 1.33
CA GLU A 281 -24.50 21.18 1.71
C GLU A 281 -25.28 21.33 3.02
N LYS A 282 -26.21 20.41 3.31
CA LYS A 282 -26.99 20.41 4.57
C LYS A 282 -26.14 20.02 5.78
N VAL A 283 -25.15 19.15 5.58
CA VAL A 283 -24.30 18.60 6.63
C VAL A 283 -23.02 19.41 6.81
N LYS A 284 -22.68 20.29 5.86
CA LYS A 284 -21.54 21.19 5.98
C LYS A 284 -21.66 22.00 7.28
N PRO A 285 -20.69 21.91 8.20
CA PRO A 285 -20.73 22.73 9.41
C PRO A 285 -20.77 24.19 9.01
N LYS A 286 -21.73 24.94 9.56
CA LYS A 286 -21.76 26.39 9.39
C LYS A 286 -20.54 26.93 10.10
N THR A 287 -19.63 27.53 9.35
CA THR A 287 -18.51 28.29 9.90
C THR A 287 -19.11 29.49 10.64
N GLU A 288 -19.00 29.49 11.97
CA GLU A 288 -19.25 30.68 12.80
C GLU A 288 -18.13 31.71 12.62
#